data_AF-A0AAD9ABK0-F1
#
_entry.id   AF-A0AAD9ABK0-F1
#
_cell.length_a   1.000
_cell.length_b   1.000
_cell.length_c   1.000
_cell.angle_alpha   90.00
_cell.angle_beta   90.00
_cell.angle_gamma   90.00
#
_symmetry.space_group_name_H-M   'P 1'
#
loop_
_entity.id
_entity.type
_entity.pdbx_description
1 polymer ?
#
loop_
_entity_poly.entity_id
_entity_poly.type
_entity_poly.pdbx_seq_one_letter_code
_entity_poly.pdbx_strand_id
1 'polypeptide(L)'
;MRTSITAATALLASMVSAHGNIISPPARAPGPAMAKACGQENVQTVLADPTIPLEDLTNPPATCQLDLCRGATFEDNKAQVQTFKAGQVVNMRAALPIPHEGPMNVSIVDTKTNKVIGQPLIVFDSYADEKLAQLPANNTNFDITMPSNLPAGTCAQAGQCVVQWFWFGTSAKQTYESCVDFVMA
;
A
#
# COMPACT_ATOMS: atom_id res chain seq x y z
N MET A 1 10.56 45.23 -40.59
CA MET A 1 9.82 44.10 -39.98
C MET A 1 10.68 42.85 -40.09
N ARG A 2 11.21 42.34 -38.98
CA ARG A 2 11.78 40.99 -38.90
C ARG A 2 11.08 40.30 -37.74
N THR A 3 10.04 39.55 -38.08
CA THR A 3 9.23 38.77 -37.15
C THR A 3 10.09 37.60 -36.66
N SER A 4 10.46 37.62 -35.39
CA SER A 4 11.14 36.49 -34.75
C SER A 4 10.07 35.48 -34.34
N ILE A 5 10.13 34.27 -34.89
CA ILE A 5 9.30 33.14 -34.48
C ILE A 5 10.04 32.47 -33.32
N THR A 6 9.64 32.76 -32.08
CA THR A 6 10.03 31.98 -30.90
C THR A 6 9.21 30.70 -30.87
N ALA A 7 9.84 29.57 -31.20
CA ALA A 7 9.27 28.25 -30.99
C ALA A 7 9.33 27.91 -29.49
N ALA A 8 8.18 27.80 -28.84
CA ALA A 8 8.08 27.31 -27.47
C ALA A 8 8.07 25.78 -27.49
N THR A 9 9.20 25.16 -27.16
CA THR A 9 9.25 23.72 -26.85
C THR A 9 8.57 23.47 -25.52
N ALA A 10 7.38 22.87 -25.54
CA ALA A 10 6.72 22.35 -24.35
C ALA A 10 7.49 21.11 -23.85
N LEU A 11 8.13 21.21 -22.70
CA LEU A 11 8.71 20.07 -21.99
C LEU A 11 7.56 19.26 -21.37
N LEU A 12 7.22 18.12 -21.98
CA LEU A 12 6.41 17.09 -21.33
C LEU A 12 7.27 16.39 -20.28
N ALA A 13 7.08 16.73 -19.01
CA ALA A 13 7.63 15.93 -17.92
C ALA A 13 6.85 14.60 -17.89
N SER A 14 7.47 13.51 -18.33
CA SER A 14 6.95 12.17 -18.09
C SER A 14 6.95 11.92 -16.59
N MET A 15 5.78 11.89 -15.96
CA MET A 15 5.67 11.39 -14.60
C MET A 15 5.87 9.88 -14.67
N VAL A 16 7.03 9.40 -14.21
CA VAL A 16 7.28 7.97 -14.08
C VAL A 16 6.56 7.53 -12.81
N SER A 17 5.61 6.62 -12.96
CA SER A 17 4.83 6.10 -11.84
C SER A 17 5.52 4.86 -11.27
N ALA A 18 5.83 4.84 -9.97
CA ALA A 18 6.26 3.63 -9.29
C ALA A 18 5.12 2.63 -9.22
N HIS A 19 5.46 1.36 -9.08
CA HIS A 19 4.50 0.28 -9.04
C HIS A 19 4.91 -0.70 -7.95
N GLY A 20 4.01 -0.95 -7.00
CA GLY A 20 4.22 -1.90 -5.92
C GLY A 20 2.94 -2.39 -5.25
N ASN A 21 2.97 -3.63 -4.75
CA ASN A 21 1.90 -4.25 -3.96
C ASN A 21 2.41 -5.45 -3.15
N ILE A 22 1.79 -5.73 -2.00
CA ILE A 22 1.94 -7.00 -1.28
C ILE A 22 1.13 -8.10 -1.98
N ILE A 23 1.79 -9.21 -2.28
CA ILE A 23 1.21 -10.40 -2.93
C ILE A 23 1.08 -11.59 -1.98
N SER A 24 1.75 -11.58 -0.83
CA SER A 24 1.62 -12.63 0.19
C SER A 24 1.94 -12.09 1.59
N PRO A 25 1.14 -12.43 2.63
CA PRO A 25 -0.20 -13.00 2.51
C PRO A 25 -1.14 -12.11 1.66
N PRO A 26 -2.29 -12.63 1.19
CA PRO A 26 -3.15 -11.88 0.28
C PRO A 26 -3.60 -10.55 0.90
N ALA A 27 -3.27 -9.45 0.20
CA ALA A 27 -3.77 -8.15 0.55
C ALA A 27 -5.24 -7.98 0.10
N ARG A 28 -5.95 -7.02 0.70
CA ARG A 28 -7.30 -6.64 0.27
C ARG A 28 -7.32 -6.34 -1.23
N ALA A 29 -8.25 -6.96 -1.93
CA ALA A 29 -8.52 -6.70 -3.33
C ALA A 29 -9.66 -5.67 -3.48
N PRO A 30 -9.71 -4.93 -4.60
CA PRO A 30 -10.87 -4.11 -4.92
C PRO A 30 -12.12 -4.96 -5.14
N GLY A 31 -13.29 -4.43 -4.77
CA GLY A 31 -14.57 -5.13 -4.92
C GLY A 31 -15.78 -4.20 -4.82
N PRO A 32 -17.01 -4.76 -4.77
CA PRO A 32 -18.24 -3.98 -4.73
C PRO A 32 -18.34 -2.99 -3.56
N ALA A 33 -17.81 -3.33 -2.39
CA ALA A 33 -17.85 -2.40 -1.25
C ALA A 33 -16.83 -1.26 -1.41
N MET A 34 -15.65 -1.52 -1.97
CA MET A 34 -14.74 -0.46 -2.43
C MET A 34 -15.39 0.40 -3.53
N ALA A 35 -16.11 -0.17 -4.48
CA ALA A 35 -16.79 0.61 -5.52
C ALA A 35 -17.83 1.57 -4.92
N LYS A 36 -18.52 1.14 -3.87
CA LYS A 36 -19.44 2.01 -3.10
C LYS A 36 -18.71 3.12 -2.36
N ALA A 37 -17.54 2.84 -1.79
CA ALA A 37 -16.76 3.81 -1.03
C ALA A 37 -15.96 4.78 -1.91
N CYS A 38 -15.41 4.30 -3.03
CA CYS A 38 -14.41 4.97 -3.85
C CYS A 38 -14.87 5.30 -5.27
N GLY A 39 -16.04 4.82 -5.68
CA GLY A 39 -16.53 4.97 -7.04
C GLY A 39 -16.03 3.88 -7.98
N GLN A 40 -16.84 3.59 -9.00
CA GLN A 40 -16.58 2.49 -9.93
C GLN A 40 -15.32 2.71 -10.78
N GLU A 41 -15.03 3.94 -11.17
CA GLU A 41 -13.86 4.31 -11.98
C GLU A 41 -12.54 4.02 -11.24
N ASN A 42 -12.45 4.39 -9.97
CA ASN A 42 -11.28 4.09 -9.14
C ASN A 42 -11.07 2.58 -8.97
N VAL A 43 -12.15 1.81 -8.76
CA VAL A 43 -12.06 0.34 -8.73
C VAL A 43 -11.56 -0.23 -10.06
N GLN A 44 -12.04 0.26 -11.20
CA GLN A 44 -11.54 -0.20 -12.51
C GLN A 44 -10.08 0.16 -12.73
N THR A 45 -9.64 1.32 -12.24
CA THR A 45 -8.23 1.75 -12.31
C THR A 45 -7.33 0.78 -11.54
N VAL A 46 -7.69 0.42 -10.30
CA VAL A 46 -6.93 -0.57 -9.50
C VAL A 46 -7.00 -1.98 -10.10
N LEU A 47 -8.13 -2.38 -10.72
CA LEU A 47 -8.24 -3.68 -11.38
C LEU A 47 -7.38 -3.77 -12.64
N ALA A 48 -7.25 -2.67 -13.38
CA ALA A 48 -6.41 -2.61 -14.57
C ALA A 48 -4.93 -2.77 -14.22
N ASP A 49 -4.50 -2.17 -13.12
CA ASP A 49 -3.17 -2.37 -12.55
C ASP A 49 -3.21 -2.27 -11.01
N PRO A 50 -3.03 -3.40 -10.27
CA PRO A 50 -3.11 -3.42 -8.82
C PRO A 50 -1.85 -2.88 -8.13
N THR A 51 -0.85 -2.43 -8.89
CA THR A 51 0.43 -1.94 -8.37
C THR A 51 0.57 -0.42 -8.42
N ILE A 52 -0.40 0.29 -9.01
CA ILE A 52 -0.41 1.76 -9.11
C ILE A 52 -0.37 2.47 -7.74
N PRO A 53 0.10 3.71 -7.68
CA PRO A 53 0.02 4.55 -6.49
C PRO A 53 -1.41 5.04 -6.20
N LEU A 54 -1.58 5.57 -4.98
CA LEU A 54 -2.83 6.23 -4.57
C LEU A 54 -3.14 7.46 -5.44
N GLU A 55 -2.10 8.16 -5.90
CA GLU A 55 -2.19 9.40 -6.67
C GLU A 55 -2.74 9.20 -8.10
N ASP A 56 -2.77 7.96 -8.60
CA ASP A 56 -3.37 7.63 -9.91
C ASP A 56 -4.90 7.54 -9.84
N LEU A 57 -5.48 7.55 -8.63
CA LEU A 57 -6.93 7.55 -8.43
C LEU A 57 -7.50 8.95 -8.57
N THR A 58 -8.39 9.13 -9.55
CA THR A 58 -8.91 10.43 -9.95
C THR A 58 -10.15 10.81 -9.13
N ASN A 59 -10.10 12.00 -8.51
CA ASN A 59 -11.20 12.59 -7.74
C ASN A 59 -11.94 11.59 -6.80
N PRO A 60 -11.21 10.81 -5.98
CA PRO A 60 -11.83 9.87 -5.06
C PRO A 60 -12.78 10.63 -4.10
N PRO A 61 -13.99 10.12 -3.85
CA PRO A 61 -14.92 10.76 -2.92
C PRO A 61 -14.34 10.70 -1.49
N ALA A 62 -14.77 11.61 -0.62
CA ALA A 62 -14.32 11.65 0.78
C ALA A 62 -14.66 10.37 1.58
N THR A 63 -15.57 9.53 1.06
CA THR A 63 -15.87 8.20 1.61
C THR A 63 -14.78 7.17 1.33
N CYS A 64 -13.87 7.46 0.41
CA CYS A 64 -12.75 6.60 0.05
C CYS A 64 -11.56 6.90 0.97
N GLN A 65 -11.27 5.99 1.89
CA GLN A 65 -10.10 6.10 2.79
C GLN A 65 -8.85 5.59 2.07
N LEU A 66 -8.26 6.40 1.20
CA LEU A 66 -7.08 5.97 0.42
C LEU A 66 -5.85 5.69 1.27
N ASP A 67 -5.73 6.36 2.41
CA ASP A 67 -4.69 6.19 3.43
C ASP A 67 -4.96 5.03 4.40
N LEU A 68 -5.94 4.19 4.07
CA LEU A 68 -6.20 2.91 4.72
C LEU A 68 -6.48 1.86 3.66
N CYS A 69 -5.49 1.00 3.39
CA CYS A 69 -5.63 -0.10 2.46
C CYS A 69 -5.96 0.33 1.03
N ARG A 70 -5.54 1.52 0.59
CA ARG A 70 -5.93 2.10 -0.72
C ARG A 70 -7.46 2.22 -0.86
N GLY A 71 -8.21 2.30 0.24
CA GLY A 71 -9.68 2.31 0.22
C GLY A 71 -10.33 0.95 -0.01
N ALA A 72 -9.56 -0.13 -0.15
CA ALA A 72 -10.09 -1.48 -0.22
C ALA A 72 -10.70 -1.89 1.13
N THR A 73 -11.91 -2.46 1.08
CA THR A 73 -12.74 -2.68 2.27
C THR A 73 -12.64 -4.12 2.78
N PHE A 74 -12.95 -4.32 4.06
CA PHE A 74 -12.96 -5.67 4.65
C PHE A 74 -14.07 -6.54 4.06
N GLU A 75 -15.19 -5.92 3.69
CA GLU A 75 -16.35 -6.57 3.11
C GLU A 75 -16.00 -7.38 1.86
N ASP A 76 -15.06 -6.88 1.06
CA ASP A 76 -14.57 -7.52 -0.16
C ASP A 76 -13.48 -8.59 0.12
N ASN A 77 -12.98 -8.71 1.37
CA ASN A 77 -11.82 -9.54 1.71
C ASN A 77 -12.08 -10.61 2.80
N LYS A 78 -13.33 -10.84 3.21
CA LYS A 78 -13.68 -11.76 4.31
C LYS A 78 -13.12 -13.18 4.17
N ALA A 79 -12.88 -13.66 2.95
CA ALA A 79 -12.39 -15.00 2.67
C ALA A 79 -10.85 -15.15 2.83
N GLN A 80 -10.11 -14.06 2.98
CA GLN A 80 -8.64 -14.04 2.99
C GLN A 80 -8.05 -13.65 4.36
N VAL A 81 -8.86 -13.71 5.42
CA VAL A 81 -8.41 -13.35 6.78
C VAL A 81 -7.37 -14.35 7.26
N GLN A 82 -6.21 -13.84 7.66
CA GLN A 82 -5.15 -14.64 8.25
C GLN A 82 -5.41 -14.87 9.74
N THR A 83 -4.88 -15.96 10.28
CA THR A 83 -4.82 -16.19 11.73
C THR A 83 -3.37 -16.20 12.15
N PHE A 84 -2.97 -15.20 12.94
CA PHE A 84 -1.61 -15.08 13.45
C PHE A 84 -1.57 -15.26 14.96
N LYS A 85 -0.40 -15.67 15.48
CA LYS A 85 -0.14 -15.80 16.91
C LYS A 85 0.80 -14.71 17.40
N ALA A 86 0.74 -14.41 18.69
CA ALA A 86 1.72 -13.57 19.38
C ALA A 86 3.14 -14.07 19.12
N GLY A 87 4.05 -13.18 18.68
CA GLY A 87 5.44 -13.52 18.39
C GLY A 87 5.67 -14.32 17.10
N GLN A 88 4.61 -14.62 16.32
CA GLN A 88 4.76 -15.34 15.07
C GLN A 88 5.56 -14.53 14.07
N VAL A 89 6.54 -15.18 13.44
CA VAL A 89 7.21 -14.67 12.24
C VAL A 89 6.31 -14.94 11.04
N VAL A 90 5.98 -13.90 10.29
CA VAL A 90 5.18 -13.96 9.07
C VAL A 90 6.04 -13.50 7.91
N ASN A 91 6.18 -14.36 6.90
CA ASN A 91 6.86 -13.98 5.66
C ASN A 91 5.92 -13.15 4.78
N MET A 92 6.42 -12.01 4.34
CA MET A 92 5.74 -11.06 3.47
C MET A 92 6.44 -11.03 2.11
N ARG A 93 5.64 -11.00 1.04
CA ARG A 93 6.14 -10.87 -0.33
C ARG A 93 5.54 -9.64 -1.00
N ALA A 94 6.42 -8.80 -1.56
CA ALA A 94 6.04 -7.65 -2.36
C ALA A 94 6.42 -7.88 -3.82
N ALA A 95 5.58 -7.37 -4.73
CA ALA A 95 5.93 -7.15 -6.12
C ALA A 95 6.28 -5.66 -6.30
N LEU A 96 7.40 -5.37 -6.96
CA LEU A 96 7.86 -4.00 -7.24
C LEU A 96 8.20 -3.85 -8.74
N PRO A 97 7.22 -3.84 -9.67
CA PRO A 97 7.50 -3.76 -11.10
C PRO A 97 8.28 -2.51 -11.52
N ILE A 98 8.01 -1.37 -10.88
CA ILE A 98 8.70 -0.09 -11.13
C ILE A 98 9.14 0.46 -9.76
N PRO A 99 10.40 0.24 -9.35
CA PRO A 99 10.91 0.72 -8.07
C PRO A 99 11.16 2.23 -8.08
N HIS A 100 11.00 2.86 -6.92
CA HIS A 100 11.33 4.25 -6.64
C HIS A 100 11.73 4.44 -5.18
N GLU A 101 12.91 5.00 -4.96
CA GLU A 101 13.52 5.12 -3.64
C GLU A 101 12.62 5.90 -2.68
N GLY A 102 12.43 5.34 -1.48
CA GLY A 102 11.92 6.11 -0.35
C GLY A 102 11.60 5.26 0.86
N PRO A 103 10.98 5.85 1.90
CA PRO A 103 10.70 5.15 3.14
C PRO A 103 9.61 4.10 2.95
N MET A 104 9.74 3.00 3.69
CA MET A 104 8.75 1.93 3.76
C MET A 104 8.61 1.43 5.18
N ASN A 105 7.40 1.12 5.60
CA ASN A 105 7.16 0.41 6.84
C ASN A 105 5.98 -0.57 6.72
N VAL A 106 6.00 -1.59 7.58
CA VAL A 106 4.80 -2.40 7.82
C VAL A 106 4.35 -2.17 9.25
N SER A 107 3.07 -1.87 9.43
CA SER A 107 2.49 -1.56 10.74
C SER A 107 1.16 -2.29 10.93
N ILE A 108 0.79 -2.53 12.19
CA ILE A 108 -0.59 -2.89 12.52
C ILE A 108 -1.41 -1.62 12.58
N VAL A 109 -2.54 -1.57 11.90
CA VAL A 109 -3.44 -0.41 11.87
C VAL A 109 -4.83 -0.84 12.37
N ASP A 110 -5.38 -0.09 13.32
CA ASP A 110 -6.79 -0.16 13.70
C ASP A 110 -7.63 0.44 12.58
N THR A 111 -8.46 -0.38 11.95
CA THR A 111 -9.21 0.00 10.74
C THR A 111 -10.36 0.95 11.03
N LYS A 112 -10.82 1.03 12.27
CA LYS A 112 -11.92 1.91 12.67
C LYS A 112 -11.44 3.34 12.88
N THR A 113 -10.24 3.50 13.41
CA THR A 113 -9.67 4.80 13.77
C THR A 113 -8.61 5.29 12.79
N ASN A 114 -8.18 4.44 11.86
CA ASN A 114 -7.02 4.61 11.00
C ASN A 114 -5.78 5.04 11.80
N LYS A 115 -5.45 4.26 12.84
CA LYS A 115 -4.31 4.53 13.73
C LYS A 115 -3.39 3.33 13.81
N VAL A 116 -2.10 3.59 13.70
CA VAL A 116 -1.06 2.60 13.96
C VAL A 116 -1.13 2.16 15.42
N ILE A 117 -1.05 0.85 15.64
CA ILE A 117 -0.97 0.21 16.95
C ILE A 117 0.47 -0.22 17.21
N GLY A 118 1.08 0.33 18.26
CA GLY A 118 2.44 -0.01 18.63
C GLY A 118 3.49 0.58 17.69
N GLN A 119 4.64 -0.09 17.59
CA GLN A 119 5.72 0.27 16.68
C GLN A 119 5.54 -0.45 15.34
N PRO A 120 6.09 0.10 14.23
CA PRO A 120 6.17 -0.64 12.98
C PRO A 120 6.87 -1.99 13.17
N LEU A 121 6.39 -3.02 12.48
CA LEU A 121 6.91 -4.38 12.50
C LEU A 121 8.22 -4.50 11.72
N ILE A 122 8.42 -3.62 10.73
CA ILE A 122 9.67 -3.42 9.99
C ILE A 122 9.68 -2.00 9.43
N VAL A 123 10.87 -1.40 9.32
CA VAL A 123 11.09 -0.07 8.74
C VAL A 123 12.30 -0.13 7.82
N PHE A 124 12.20 0.57 6.70
CA PHE A 124 13.30 0.88 5.80
C PHE A 124 13.34 2.39 5.59
N ASP A 125 14.49 3.01 5.88
CA ASP A 125 14.69 4.43 5.57
C ASP A 125 14.83 4.66 4.06
N SER A 126 15.44 3.71 3.36
CA SER A 126 15.54 3.66 1.90
C SER A 126 15.15 2.27 1.40
N TYR A 127 14.09 2.22 0.60
CA TYR A 127 13.48 1.02 0.04
C TYR A 127 13.23 1.22 -1.44
N ALA A 128 13.34 0.14 -2.23
CA ALA A 128 13.13 0.13 -3.67
C ALA A 128 13.97 1.19 -4.44
N ASP A 129 15.24 1.37 -4.07
CA ASP A 129 16.14 2.30 -4.77
C ASP A 129 16.43 1.86 -6.21
N GLU A 130 15.86 2.60 -7.16
CA GLU A 130 15.97 2.36 -8.61
C GLU A 130 17.37 2.63 -9.18
N LYS A 131 18.27 3.25 -8.40
CA LYS A 131 19.66 3.49 -8.81
C LYS A 131 20.54 2.26 -8.61
N LEU A 132 20.08 1.28 -7.82
CA LEU A 132 20.82 0.05 -7.59
C LEU A 132 20.71 -0.87 -8.81
N ALA A 133 21.82 -1.53 -9.16
CA ALA A 133 21.83 -2.53 -10.24
C ALA A 133 20.91 -3.73 -9.93
N GLN A 134 20.72 -4.02 -8.64
CA GLN A 134 19.79 -5.02 -8.14
C GLN A 134 19.25 -4.57 -6.79
N LEU A 135 17.93 -4.69 -6.59
CA LEU A 135 17.32 -4.43 -5.30
C LEU A 135 17.77 -5.46 -4.26
N PRO A 136 17.96 -5.06 -2.99
CA PRO A 136 18.11 -5.99 -1.87
C PRO A 136 16.98 -7.03 -1.86
N ALA A 137 17.32 -8.30 -1.60
CA ALA A 137 16.34 -9.40 -1.62
C ALA A 137 15.19 -9.18 -0.62
N ASN A 138 15.49 -8.54 0.51
CA ASN A 138 14.50 -8.17 1.53
C ASN A 138 13.59 -7.00 1.12
N ASN A 139 13.73 -6.44 -0.08
CA ASN A 139 12.73 -5.52 -0.59
C ASN A 139 11.46 -6.27 -1.04
N THR A 140 11.60 -7.46 -1.62
CA THR A 140 10.47 -8.23 -2.16
C THR A 140 10.13 -9.48 -1.36
N ASN A 141 10.99 -9.88 -0.42
CA ASN A 141 10.80 -11.04 0.44
C ASN A 141 11.41 -10.77 1.82
N PHE A 142 10.57 -10.43 2.80
CA PHE A 142 10.99 -10.05 4.14
C PHE A 142 10.06 -10.64 5.20
N ASP A 143 10.56 -10.76 6.42
CA ASP A 143 9.77 -11.24 7.54
C ASP A 143 9.34 -10.08 8.43
N ILE A 144 8.12 -10.16 8.96
CA ILE A 144 7.65 -9.35 10.08
C ILE A 144 7.44 -10.26 11.29
N THR A 145 7.60 -9.72 12.49
CA THR A 145 7.26 -10.43 13.73
C THR A 145 6.02 -9.81 14.34
N MET A 146 4.96 -10.61 14.50
CA MET A 146 3.73 -10.16 15.14
C MET A 146 4.00 -9.86 16.63
N PRO A 147 3.49 -8.74 17.17
CA PRO A 147 3.74 -8.35 18.55
C PRO A 147 3.18 -9.37 19.53
N SER A 148 3.90 -9.60 20.63
CA SER A 148 3.49 -10.51 21.70
C SER A 148 2.73 -9.82 22.84
N ASN A 149 2.53 -8.50 22.75
CA ASN A 149 2.05 -7.65 23.83
C ASN A 149 0.91 -6.71 23.41
N LEU A 150 0.08 -7.11 22.43
CA LEU A 150 -1.14 -6.36 22.15
C LEU A 150 -2.08 -6.41 23.36
N PRO A 151 -2.80 -5.31 23.68
CA PRO A 151 -3.83 -5.35 24.69
C PRO A 151 -4.87 -6.44 24.42
N ALA A 152 -5.42 -7.04 25.47
CA ALA A 152 -6.42 -8.09 25.33
C ALA A 152 -7.64 -7.59 24.52
N GLY A 153 -8.05 -8.38 23.53
CA GLY A 153 -9.16 -8.04 22.63
C GLY A 153 -8.78 -7.15 21.43
N THR A 154 -7.56 -6.62 21.37
CA THR A 154 -7.06 -5.90 20.19
C THR A 154 -6.80 -6.87 19.05
N CYS A 155 -7.33 -6.58 17.86
CA CYS A 155 -7.21 -7.41 16.65
C CYS A 155 -7.74 -8.84 16.81
N ALA A 156 -8.68 -9.07 17.74
CA ALA A 156 -9.24 -10.39 18.03
C ALA A 156 -10.40 -10.79 17.09
N GLN A 157 -10.92 -9.84 16.30
CA GLN A 157 -11.99 -10.09 15.34
C GLN A 157 -11.58 -9.62 13.94
N ALA A 158 -12.02 -10.37 12.93
CA ALA A 158 -11.69 -10.07 11.55
C ALA A 158 -12.17 -8.66 11.16
N GLY A 159 -11.33 -7.93 10.45
CA GLY A 159 -11.60 -6.56 10.05
C GLY A 159 -11.33 -5.49 11.12
N GLN A 160 -11.01 -5.85 12.37
CA GLN A 160 -10.61 -4.86 13.40
C GLN A 160 -9.25 -4.23 13.09
N CYS A 161 -8.33 -5.05 12.58
CA CYS A 161 -6.97 -4.63 12.29
C CYS A 161 -6.51 -5.19 10.96
N VAL A 162 -5.50 -4.53 10.41
CA VAL A 162 -4.75 -4.96 9.23
C VAL A 162 -3.26 -4.85 9.52
N VAL A 163 -2.48 -5.71 8.87
CA VAL A 163 -1.06 -5.45 8.64
C VAL A 163 -0.98 -4.61 7.36
N GLN A 164 -0.68 -3.32 7.51
CA GLN A 164 -0.56 -2.38 6.41
C GLN A 164 0.91 -2.20 6.04
N TRP A 165 1.24 -2.53 4.80
CA TRP A 165 2.47 -2.10 4.15
C TRP A 165 2.25 -0.72 3.54
N PHE A 166 3.09 0.23 3.93
CA PHE A 166 3.12 1.59 3.43
C PHE A 166 4.49 1.84 2.79
N TRP A 167 4.50 2.40 1.58
CA TRP A 167 5.71 2.84 0.91
C TRP A 167 5.47 4.18 0.22
N PHE A 168 6.43 5.09 0.33
CA PHE A 168 6.40 6.37 -0.35
C PHE A 168 7.63 6.52 -1.25
N GLY A 169 7.44 6.53 -2.57
CA GLY A 169 8.49 6.82 -3.54
C GLY A 169 8.79 8.32 -3.53
N THR A 170 9.94 8.72 -3.00
CA THR A 170 10.22 10.11 -2.62
C THR A 170 10.34 11.04 -3.83
N SER A 171 11.11 10.64 -4.85
CA SER A 171 11.27 11.43 -6.07
C SER A 171 10.00 11.43 -6.93
N ALA A 172 9.27 10.32 -6.93
CA ALA A 172 8.00 10.18 -7.64
C ALA A 172 6.84 10.92 -6.96
N LYS A 173 6.94 11.16 -5.63
CA LYS A 173 5.88 11.71 -4.77
C LYS A 173 4.62 10.86 -4.81
N GLN A 174 4.81 9.56 -4.66
CA GLN A 174 3.78 8.56 -4.85
C GLN A 174 3.70 7.61 -3.67
N THR A 175 2.48 7.25 -3.30
CA THR A 175 2.16 6.48 -2.12
C THR A 175 1.58 5.13 -2.50
N TYR A 176 1.97 4.09 -1.78
CA TYR A 176 1.53 2.72 -1.99
C TYR A 176 1.10 2.11 -0.68
N GLU A 177 -0.06 1.47 -0.70
CA GLU A 177 -0.60 0.78 0.46
C GLU A 177 -1.19 -0.58 0.09
N SER A 178 -0.90 -1.57 0.93
CA SER A 178 -1.49 -2.91 0.86
C SER A 178 -1.81 -3.38 2.27
N CYS A 179 -2.99 -3.96 2.48
CA CYS A 179 -3.43 -4.44 3.78
C CYS A 179 -3.71 -5.93 3.79
N VAL A 180 -3.10 -6.65 4.72
CA VAL A 180 -3.46 -8.03 5.04
C VAL A 180 -4.39 -8.05 6.24
N ASP A 181 -5.61 -8.55 6.06
CA ASP A 181 -6.54 -8.77 7.18
C ASP A 181 -6.10 -9.96 8.02
N PHE A 182 -6.15 -9.81 9.34
CA PHE A 182 -5.81 -10.88 10.26
C PHE A 182 -6.65 -10.85 11.54
N VAL A 183 -6.62 -11.96 12.26
CA VAL A 183 -6.96 -12.05 13.68
C VAL A 183 -5.74 -12.51 14.47
N MET A 184 -5.57 -11.93 15.66
CA MET A 184 -4.60 -12.39 16.66
C MET A 184 -5.25 -13.47 17.51
N ALA A 185 -4.74 -14.69 17.43
CA ALA A 185 -5.20 -15.89 18.14
C ALA A 185 -4.30 -16.29 19.31
#